data_AF-U1PTG3-F1
#
_entry.id   AF-U1PTG3-F1
#
_cell.length_a   1.000
_cell.length_b   1.000
_cell.length_c   1.000
_cell.angle_alpha   90.00
_cell.angle_beta   90.00
_cell.angle_gamma   90.00
#
_symmetry.space_group_name_H-M   'P 1'
#
loop_
_entity.id
_entity.type
_entity.pdbx_description
1 polymer ?
#
loop_
_entity_poly.entity_id
_entity_poly.type
_entity_poly.pdbx_seq_one_letter_code
_entity_poly.pdbx_strand_id
1 'polypeptide(L)'
;MERTADHATKIAHLSLELDPTDAVPGELIDALELLRADAAGVVDDAMDALFEEDSNEATRTANEARSRVREIDQRAREIDSLLDDLDPARAQLLGLVVDSVSRAADYGGNIAETALQKAAPTP
;
A
#
# COMPACT_ATOMS: atom_id res chain seq x y z
N MET A 1 6.61 5.23 9.14
CA MET A 1 7.31 3.96 9.40
C MET A 1 6.61 3.11 10.44
N GLU A 2 6.49 3.53 11.71
CA GLU A 2 5.76 2.76 12.75
C GLU A 2 4.36 2.35 12.27
N ARG A 3 3.55 3.30 11.82
CA ARG A 3 2.21 3.03 11.28
C ARG A 3 2.20 2.00 10.14
N THR A 4 3.19 2.02 9.24
CA THR A 4 3.34 1.00 8.18
C THR A 4 3.59 -0.39 8.78
N ALA A 5 4.43 -0.49 9.81
CA ALA A 5 4.72 -1.74 10.51
C ALA A 5 3.50 -2.25 11.32
N ASP A 6 2.71 -1.36 11.91
CA ASP A 6 1.47 -1.71 12.59
C ASP A 6 0.47 -2.36 11.63
N HIS A 7 0.32 -1.81 10.42
CA HIS A 7 -0.53 -2.40 9.38
C HIS A 7 0.01 -3.74 8.88
N ALA A 8 1.33 -3.90 8.73
CA ALA A 8 1.93 -5.21 8.42
C ALA A 8 1.62 -6.25 9.51
N THR A 9 1.68 -5.84 10.78
CA THR A 9 1.32 -6.71 11.93
C THR A 9 -0.17 -7.05 11.93
N LYS A 10 -1.04 -6.09 11.62
CA LYS A 10 -2.49 -6.31 11.48
C LYS A 10 -2.79 -7.31 10.37
N ILE A 11 -2.15 -7.21 9.22
CA ILE A 11 -2.29 -8.16 8.10
C ILE A 11 -1.88 -9.56 8.54
N ALA A 12 -0.75 -9.70 9.25
CA ALA A 12 -0.31 -11.00 9.77
C ALA A 12 -1.34 -11.63 10.71
N HIS A 13 -1.95 -10.84 11.61
CA HIS A 13 -3.01 -11.34 12.50
C HIS A 13 -4.27 -11.75 11.72
N LEU A 14 -4.76 -10.90 10.79
CA LEU A 14 -5.92 -11.22 9.96
C LEU A 14 -5.72 -12.49 9.13
N SER A 15 -4.49 -12.72 8.65
CA SER A 15 -4.15 -13.92 7.87
C SER A 15 -4.26 -15.20 8.69
N LEU A 16 -4.07 -15.15 10.02
CA LEU A 16 -4.24 -16.29 10.92
C LEU A 16 -5.71 -16.59 11.22
N GLU A 17 -6.61 -15.63 11.00
CA GLU A 17 -8.06 -15.81 11.15
C GLU A 17 -8.71 -16.44 9.91
N LEU A 18 -8.00 -16.48 8.78
CA LEU A 18 -8.46 -17.16 7.57
C LEU A 18 -8.45 -18.69 7.79
N ASP A 19 -9.56 -19.34 7.44
CA ASP A 19 -9.65 -20.80 7.47
C ASP A 19 -8.72 -21.40 6.39
N PRO A 20 -7.70 -22.22 6.77
CA PRO A 20 -6.74 -22.78 5.83
C PRO A 20 -7.33 -23.87 4.93
N THR A 21 -8.54 -24.35 5.20
CA THR A 21 -9.17 -25.43 4.43
C THR A 21 -9.87 -24.96 3.16
N ASP A 22 -10.16 -23.66 3.06
CA ASP A 22 -10.84 -23.07 1.92
C ASP A 22 -9.88 -22.22 1.10
N ALA A 23 -9.74 -22.60 -0.18
CA ALA A 23 -8.81 -21.95 -1.08
C ALA A 23 -9.30 -20.54 -1.46
N VAL A 24 -8.41 -19.55 -1.33
CA VAL A 24 -8.60 -18.23 -1.93
C VAL A 24 -8.48 -18.37 -3.46
N PRO A 25 -9.39 -17.78 -4.27
CA PRO A 25 -9.28 -17.80 -5.72
C PRO A 25 -7.92 -17.27 -6.20
N GLY A 26 -7.30 -17.93 -7.17
CA GLY A 26 -5.96 -17.57 -7.65
C GLY A 26 -5.86 -16.12 -8.15
N GLU A 27 -6.88 -15.65 -8.87
CA GLU A 27 -6.94 -14.26 -9.35
C GLU A 27 -6.94 -13.23 -8.22
N LEU A 28 -7.55 -13.56 -7.07
CA LEU A 28 -7.56 -12.71 -5.90
C LEU A 28 -6.20 -12.72 -5.19
N ILE A 29 -5.53 -13.87 -5.14
CA ILE A 29 -4.15 -13.96 -4.64
C ILE A 29 -3.23 -13.07 -5.49
N ASP A 30 -3.28 -13.21 -6.81
CA ASP A 30 -2.46 -12.43 -7.74
C ASP A 30 -2.73 -10.91 -7.57
N ALA A 31 -4.00 -10.52 -7.40
CA ALA A 31 -4.36 -9.13 -7.19
C ALA A 31 -3.86 -8.59 -5.83
N LEU A 32 -3.94 -9.38 -4.76
CA LEU A 32 -3.41 -9.02 -3.43
C LEU A 32 -1.88 -8.91 -3.43
N GLU A 33 -1.19 -9.81 -4.12
CA GLU A 33 0.27 -9.76 -4.27
C GLU A 33 0.72 -8.52 -5.03
N LEU A 34 0.00 -8.17 -6.11
CA LEU A 34 0.25 -6.95 -6.87
C LEU A 34 0.01 -5.70 -6.02
N LEU A 35 -1.13 -5.62 -5.33
CA LEU A 35 -1.45 -4.51 -4.42
C LEU A 35 -0.36 -4.33 -3.35
N ARG A 36 0.09 -5.44 -2.74
CA ARG A 36 1.18 -5.44 -1.76
C ARG A 36 2.48 -4.92 -2.39
N ALA A 37 2.85 -5.41 -3.57
CA ALA A 37 4.08 -5.02 -4.24
C ALA A 37 4.08 -3.52 -4.58
N ASP A 38 2.95 -3.00 -5.06
CA ASP A 38 2.81 -1.58 -5.38
C ASP A 38 2.87 -0.70 -4.12
N ALA A 39 2.20 -1.11 -3.04
CA ALA A 39 2.26 -0.39 -1.77
C ALA A 39 3.68 -0.37 -1.20
N ALA A 40 4.41 -1.49 -1.29
CA ALA A 40 5.82 -1.54 -0.91
C ALA A 40 6.68 -0.59 -1.78
N GLY A 41 6.49 -0.60 -3.09
CA GLY A 41 7.21 0.29 -4.00
C GLY A 41 6.90 1.78 -3.78
N VAL A 42 5.70 2.13 -3.31
CA VAL A 42 5.40 3.50 -2.88
C VAL A 42 6.21 3.89 -1.64
N VAL A 43 6.28 2.99 -0.65
CA VAL A 43 7.04 3.24 0.59
C VAL A 43 8.54 3.34 0.29
N ASP A 44 9.08 2.45 -0.54
CA ASP A 44 10.49 2.42 -0.90
C ASP A 44 10.90 3.71 -1.63
N ASP A 45 10.22 4.08 -2.72
CA ASP A 45 10.55 5.32 -3.44
C ASP A 45 10.34 6.58 -2.57
N ALA A 46 9.34 6.59 -1.69
CA ALA A 46 9.14 7.70 -0.77
C ALA A 46 10.33 7.85 0.19
N MET A 47 10.87 6.72 0.67
CA MET A 47 12.07 6.70 1.51
C MET A 47 13.31 7.12 0.72
N ASP A 48 13.48 6.61 -0.50
CA ASP A 48 14.56 7.01 -1.39
C ASP A 48 14.53 8.53 -1.63
N ALA A 49 13.36 9.09 -1.96
CA ALA A 49 13.17 10.53 -2.12
C ALA A 49 13.48 11.33 -0.85
N LEU A 50 13.13 10.80 0.33
CA LEU A 50 13.40 11.47 1.61
C LEU A 50 14.90 11.58 1.88
N PHE A 51 15.67 10.55 1.53
CA PHE A 51 17.11 10.49 1.77
C PHE A 51 17.96 11.04 0.61
N GLU A 52 17.37 11.24 -0.57
CA GLU A 52 18.05 11.84 -1.72
C GLU A 52 18.56 13.27 -1.40
N GLU A 53 19.79 13.54 -1.83
CA GLU A 53 20.50 14.81 -1.61
C GLU A 53 20.24 15.79 -2.76
N ASP A 54 20.08 15.30 -3.99
CA ASP A 54 19.72 16.13 -5.14
C ASP A 54 18.22 16.51 -5.07
N SER A 55 17.96 17.82 -4.91
CA SER A 55 16.59 18.33 -4.77
C SER A 55 15.69 18.05 -5.99
N ASN A 56 16.24 17.98 -7.19
CA ASN A 56 15.45 17.67 -8.39
C ASN A 56 15.08 16.19 -8.42
N GLU A 57 16.03 15.30 -8.12
CA GLU A 57 15.76 13.86 -8.07
C GLU A 57 14.80 13.51 -6.92
N ALA A 58 15.00 14.10 -5.74
CA ALA A 58 14.08 13.96 -4.61
C ALA A 58 12.66 14.40 -5.00
N THR A 59 12.53 15.53 -5.70
CA THR A 59 11.23 16.04 -6.18
C THR A 59 10.59 15.09 -7.19
N ARG A 60 11.37 14.57 -8.13
CA ARG A 60 10.88 13.64 -9.16
C ARG A 60 10.37 12.35 -8.52
N THR A 61 11.19 11.67 -7.74
CA THR A 61 10.86 10.39 -7.10
C THR A 61 9.69 10.53 -6.13
N ALA A 62 9.62 11.62 -5.35
CA ALA A 62 8.48 11.85 -4.46
C ALA A 62 7.16 12.05 -5.21
N ASN A 63 7.18 12.73 -6.36
CA ASN A 63 5.97 12.88 -7.19
C ASN A 63 5.54 11.55 -7.82
N GLU A 64 6.48 10.71 -8.24
CA GLU A 64 6.22 9.36 -8.74
C GLU A 64 5.56 8.48 -7.66
N ALA A 65 6.10 8.48 -6.44
CA ALA A 65 5.52 7.79 -5.30
C ALA A 65 4.08 8.25 -5.02
N ARG A 66 3.82 9.56 -5.00
CA ARG A 66 2.47 10.12 -4.80
C ARG A 66 1.50 9.78 -5.92
N SER A 67 1.97 9.67 -7.17
CA SER A 67 1.13 9.27 -8.29
C SER A 67 0.65 7.82 -8.12
N ARG A 68 1.56 6.92 -7.74
CA ARG A 68 1.26 5.49 -7.55
C ARG A 68 0.29 5.22 -6.39
N VAL A 69 0.24 6.06 -5.35
CA VAL A 69 -0.82 5.97 -4.30
C VAL A 69 -2.22 6.00 -4.92
N ARG A 70 -2.46 6.83 -5.92
CA ARG A 70 -3.79 6.92 -6.57
C ARG A 70 -4.13 5.66 -7.36
N GLU A 71 -3.12 5.00 -7.92
CA GLU A 71 -3.31 3.75 -8.65
C GLU A 71 -3.64 2.60 -7.69
N ILE A 72 -3.10 2.63 -6.46
CA ILE A 72 -3.42 1.68 -5.39
C ILE A 72 -4.88 1.81 -4.97
N ASP A 73 -5.42 3.02 -4.83
CA ASP A 73 -6.84 3.23 -4.55
C ASP A 73 -7.75 2.60 -5.62
N GLN A 74 -7.34 2.68 -6.89
CA GLN A 74 -8.08 2.09 -7.99
C GLN A 74 -8.02 0.56 -7.94
N ARG A 75 -6.84 -0.02 -7.71
CA ARG A 75 -6.66 -1.47 -7.56
C ARG A 75 -7.41 -2.04 -6.35
N ALA A 76 -7.44 -1.32 -5.23
CA ALA A 76 -8.22 -1.72 -4.06
C ALA A 76 -9.71 -1.88 -4.39
N ARG A 77 -10.29 -0.98 -5.18
CA ARG A 77 -11.69 -1.07 -5.63
C ARG A 77 -11.94 -2.22 -6.60
N GLU A 78 -10.97 -2.54 -7.45
CA GLU A 78 -11.04 -3.70 -8.33
C GLU A 78 -11.02 -5.00 -7.53
N ILE A 79 -10.19 -5.07 -6.49
CA ILE A 79 -10.16 -6.20 -5.56
C ILE A 79 -11.47 -6.33 -4.79
N ASP A 80 -12.09 -5.22 -4.33
CA ASP A 80 -13.40 -5.27 -3.66
C ASP A 80 -14.45 -6.01 -4.52
N SER A 81 -14.39 -5.86 -5.84
CA SER A 81 -15.31 -6.57 -6.75
C SER A 81 -15.05 -8.08 -6.80
N LEU A 82 -13.81 -8.52 -6.59
CA LEU A 82 -13.45 -9.94 -6.49
C LEU A 82 -13.86 -10.56 -5.15
N LEU A 83 -14.06 -9.74 -4.12
CA LEU A 83 -14.50 -10.19 -2.80
C LEU A 83 -16.00 -10.51 -2.75
N ASP A 84 -16.80 -9.97 -3.67
CA ASP A 84 -18.26 -10.16 -3.73
C ASP A 84 -18.67 -11.63 -3.91
N ASP A 85 -17.81 -12.45 -4.53
CA ASP A 85 -18.06 -13.88 -4.77
C ASP A 85 -17.71 -14.77 -3.57
N LEU A 86 -17.12 -14.20 -2.50
CA LEU A 86 -16.73 -14.94 -1.30
C LEU A 86 -17.84 -14.98 -0.25
N ASP A 87 -17.71 -15.88 0.72
CA ASP A 87 -18.56 -15.82 1.91
C ASP A 87 -18.30 -14.52 2.70
N PRO A 88 -19.32 -13.97 3.39
CA PRO A 88 -19.21 -12.66 4.03
C PRO A 88 -18.09 -12.53 5.07
N ALA A 89 -17.77 -13.62 5.79
CA ALA A 89 -16.73 -13.59 6.82
C ALA A 89 -15.33 -13.46 6.17
N ARG A 90 -15.09 -14.19 5.07
CA ARG A 90 -13.85 -14.04 4.30
C ARG A 90 -13.74 -12.71 3.58
N ALA A 91 -14.81 -12.29 2.91
CA ALA A 91 -14.85 -11.00 2.23
C ALA A 91 -14.48 -9.88 3.21
N GLN A 92 -14.99 -9.94 4.45
CA GLN A 92 -14.63 -9.00 5.50
C GLN A 92 -13.14 -9.05 5.88
N LEU A 93 -12.59 -10.23 6.17
CA LEU A 93 -11.18 -10.37 6.56
C LEU A 93 -10.23 -9.89 5.47
N LEU A 94 -10.49 -10.29 4.22
CA LEU A 94 -9.67 -9.90 3.07
C LEU A 94 -9.84 -8.41 2.73
N GLY A 95 -11.04 -7.85 2.86
CA GLY A 95 -11.26 -6.41 2.75
C GLY A 95 -10.46 -5.61 3.78
N LEU A 96 -10.32 -6.11 5.01
CA LEU A 96 -9.46 -5.49 6.04
C LEU A 96 -7.96 -5.60 5.71
N VAL A 97 -7.54 -6.67 5.02
CA VAL A 97 -6.18 -6.80 4.50
C VAL A 97 -5.95 -5.76 3.41
N VAL A 98 -6.85 -5.63 2.45
CA VAL A 98 -6.80 -4.62 1.38
C VAL A 98 -6.72 -3.21 1.95
N ASP A 99 -7.61 -2.83 2.89
CA ASP A 99 -7.56 -1.53 3.59
C ASP A 99 -6.20 -1.33 4.26
N SER A 100 -5.68 -2.34 4.93
CA SER A 100 -4.39 -2.22 5.63
C SER A 100 -3.21 -2.03 4.68
N VAL A 101 -3.23 -2.65 3.49
CA VAL A 101 -2.22 -2.43 2.45
C VAL A 101 -2.34 -1.03 1.85
N SER A 102 -3.54 -0.57 1.54
CA SER A 102 -3.77 0.80 1.04
C SER A 102 -3.30 1.86 2.04
N ARG A 103 -3.55 1.64 3.34
CA ARG A 103 -3.03 2.52 4.41
C ARG A 103 -1.51 2.57 4.45
N ALA A 104 -0.83 1.44 4.22
CA ALA A 104 0.62 1.43 4.14
C ALA A 104 1.13 2.34 3.01
N ALA A 105 0.47 2.32 1.85
CA ALA A 105 0.77 3.20 0.72
C ALA A 105 0.49 4.67 1.03
N ASP A 106 -0.64 5.00 1.68
CA ASP A 106 -0.96 6.36 2.14
C ASP A 106 0.16 6.93 3.03
N TYR A 107 0.71 6.09 3.93
CA TYR A 107 1.85 6.50 4.76
C TYR A 107 3.12 6.72 3.94
N GLY A 108 3.36 5.93 2.89
CA GLY A 108 4.39 6.24 1.89
C GLY A 108 4.15 7.59 1.20
N GLY A 109 2.91 7.88 0.81
CA GLY A 109 2.53 9.18 0.25
C GLY A 109 2.83 10.37 1.19
N ASN A 110 2.60 10.22 2.49
CA ASN A 110 2.96 11.22 3.51
C ASN A 110 4.48 11.40 3.65
N ILE A 111 5.26 10.32 3.52
CA ILE A 111 6.73 10.39 3.52
C ILE A 111 7.21 11.12 2.26
N ALA A 112 6.63 10.82 1.10
CA ALA A 112 6.95 11.51 -0.15
C ALA A 112 6.60 13.01 -0.08
N GLU A 113 5.49 13.39 0.55
CA GLU A 113 5.18 14.80 0.82
C GLU A 113 6.23 15.47 1.71
N THR A 114 6.72 14.76 2.73
CA THR A 114 7.82 15.25 3.58
C THR A 114 9.10 15.44 2.77
N ALA A 115 9.41 14.52 1.85
CA ALA A 115 10.55 14.64 0.93
C ALA A 115 10.43 15.88 0.02
N LEU A 116 9.24 16.17 -0.51
CA LEU A 116 9.00 17.39 -1.30
C LEU A 116 9.23 18.65 -0.49
N GLN A 117 8.77 18.67 0.76
CA GLN A 117 8.99 19.81 1.66
C GLN A 117 10.48 20.02 1.98
N LYS A 118 11.25 18.93 2.15
CA LYS A 118 12.71 18.98 2.33
C LYS A 118 13.42 19.51 1.08
N ALA A 119 12.98 19.09 -0.12
CA ALA A 119 13.60 19.46 -1.39
C ALA A 119 13.25 20.87 -1.88
N ALA A 120 12.23 21.50 -1.29
CA ALA A 120 11.81 22.85 -1.66
C ALA A 120 12.92 23.88 -1.34
N PRO A 121 13.21 24.83 -2.26
CA PRO A 121 14.17 25.88 -1.98
C PRO A 121 13.70 26.75 -0.81
N THR A 122 14.61 27.03 0.12
CA THR A 122 14.36 27.93 1.24
C THR A 122 14.10 29.36 0.72
N PRO A 123 13.13 30.12 1.28
CA PRO A 123 12.83 31.50 0.87
C PRO A 123 14.02 32.46 0.98
#